data_AF-A0A0Q6VIW1-F1
#
_entry.id   AF-A0A0Q6VIW1-F1
#
_cell.length_a   1.000
_cell.length_b   1.000
_cell.length_c   1.000
_cell.angle_alpha   90.00
_cell.angle_beta   90.00
_cell.angle_gamma   90.00
#
_symmetry.space_group_name_H-M   'P 1'
#
loop_
_entity.id
_entity.type
_entity.pdbx_description
1 polymer ?
#
loop_
_entity_poly.entity_id
_entity_poly.type
_entity_poly.pdbx_seq_one_letter_code
_entity_poly.pdbx_strand_id
1 'polypeptide(L)'
;MPTPPFRGHPLLAATGVRSRARSRSDVGRLGLPSGPPDNATALGELGSLLGGVRLVGALPRLSSAPRGDGHLVVDVPGWRAPEASGAPLRGYLRRLGYDARGWGFGTNTGDPRRDVDRLSDRVLELVEAAGRPASLVGWSLGGVIAREVARRHPEAVRRVITYGTPVTGGPRHTTVARAYNRVARPGARRVAERLDPTAPIPVPLTIMFSRRDGIVAWQACLDHTSPDAEHVEVSSTHIGMGIDPDVWTVVADRLARGPRAVDDAPSA
;
A
#
# COMPACT_ATOMS: atom_id res chain seq x y z
N MET A 1 -7.20 4.85 -24.99
CA MET A 1 -8.40 5.46 -24.37
C MET A 1 -8.00 6.17 -23.08
N PRO A 2 -8.59 7.33 -22.75
CA PRO A 2 -8.33 8.01 -21.47
C PRO A 2 -8.78 7.13 -20.30
N THR A 3 -7.95 7.01 -19.26
CA THR A 3 -8.32 6.22 -18.07
C THR A 3 -9.43 6.92 -17.28
N PRO A 4 -10.44 6.18 -16.80
CA PRO A 4 -11.51 6.79 -16.03
C PRO A 4 -10.96 7.40 -14.73
N PRO A 5 -11.52 8.53 -14.28
CA PRO A 5 -11.23 9.05 -12.94
C PRO A 5 -11.55 7.99 -11.89
N PHE A 6 -10.75 7.94 -10.82
CA PHE A 6 -11.06 7.08 -9.68
C PHE A 6 -12.47 7.40 -9.17
N ARG A 7 -13.41 6.46 -9.37
CA ARG A 7 -14.76 6.50 -8.81
C ARG A 7 -14.65 6.00 -7.37
N GLY A 8 -14.28 6.91 -6.47
CA GLY A 8 -14.43 6.65 -5.04
C GLY A 8 -15.90 6.63 -4.63
N HIS A 9 -16.16 6.38 -3.35
CA HIS A 9 -17.47 6.44 -2.72
C HIS A 9 -18.18 7.74 -3.11
N PRO A 10 -19.51 7.74 -3.38
CA PRO A 10 -20.25 8.91 -3.87
C PRO A 10 -19.97 10.22 -3.09
N LEU A 11 -19.73 10.11 -1.78
CA LEU A 11 -19.38 11.22 -0.88
C LEU A 11 -18.02 11.89 -1.19
N LEU A 12 -17.04 11.15 -1.73
CA LEU A 12 -15.72 11.70 -2.08
C LEU A 12 -15.77 12.58 -3.34
N ALA A 13 -16.78 12.40 -4.19
CA ALA A 13 -16.96 13.17 -5.42
C ALA A 13 -17.54 14.59 -5.18
N ALA A 14 -18.15 14.84 -4.01
CA ALA A 14 -18.94 16.03 -3.72
C ALA A 14 -18.13 17.28 -3.30
N THR A 15 -16.80 17.22 -3.23
CA THR A 15 -15.97 18.23 -2.55
C THR A 15 -15.25 19.24 -3.47
N GLY A 16 -15.47 19.17 -4.79
CA GLY A 16 -14.88 20.12 -5.76
C GLY A 16 -13.36 19.97 -6.01
N VAL A 17 -12.59 19.40 -5.08
CA VAL A 17 -11.16 19.08 -5.26
C VAL A 17 -11.00 17.69 -5.86
N ARG A 18 -10.91 17.62 -7.19
CA ARG A 18 -10.83 16.35 -7.94
C ARG A 18 -9.58 15.56 -7.55
N SER A 19 -9.78 14.30 -7.13
CA SER A 19 -8.69 13.34 -6.95
C SER A 19 -7.93 13.15 -8.26
N ARG A 20 -6.59 13.13 -8.18
CA ARG A 20 -5.74 12.78 -9.32
C ARG A 20 -5.61 11.27 -9.49
N ALA A 21 -6.19 10.48 -8.59
CA ALA A 21 -6.21 9.04 -8.69
C ALA A 21 -6.96 8.56 -9.96
N ARG A 22 -6.43 7.51 -10.60
CA ARG A 22 -7.01 6.88 -11.79
C ARG A 22 -7.03 5.37 -11.61
N SER A 23 -8.19 4.74 -11.75
CA SER A 23 -8.28 3.27 -11.79
C SER A 23 -7.74 2.75 -13.13
N ARG A 24 -7.05 1.62 -13.10
CA ARG A 24 -6.38 1.00 -14.26
C ARG A 24 -6.82 -0.47 -14.36
N SER A 25 -7.74 -0.76 -15.28
CA SER A 25 -8.24 -2.13 -15.55
C SER A 25 -7.29 -2.98 -16.41
N ASP A 26 -6.53 -2.34 -17.31
CA ASP A 26 -5.78 -3.03 -18.37
C ASP A 26 -4.27 -3.08 -18.06
N VAL A 27 -3.89 -3.61 -16.90
CA VAL A 27 -2.48 -3.66 -16.49
C VAL A 27 -1.64 -4.62 -17.33
N GLY A 28 -2.24 -5.61 -18.00
CA GLY A 28 -1.53 -6.54 -18.91
C GLY A 28 -0.92 -5.89 -20.15
N ARG A 29 -1.28 -4.64 -20.47
CA ARG A 29 -0.65 -3.86 -21.56
C ARG A 29 0.43 -2.91 -21.05
N LEU A 30 0.62 -2.81 -19.73
CA LEU A 30 1.65 -2.00 -19.12
C LEU A 30 2.91 -2.87 -19.05
N GLY A 31 3.94 -2.52 -19.82
CA GLY A 31 5.16 -3.32 -19.95
C GLY A 31 5.86 -3.59 -18.62
N LEU A 32 6.72 -4.61 -18.60
CA LEU A 32 7.52 -4.98 -17.43
C LEU A 32 8.55 -3.88 -17.07
N PRO A 33 8.98 -3.78 -15.80
CA PRO A 33 10.05 -2.87 -15.43
C PRO A 33 11.35 -3.22 -16.17
N SER A 34 11.99 -2.23 -16.78
CA SER A 34 13.28 -2.37 -17.46
C SER A 34 14.49 -2.05 -16.58
N GLY A 35 14.27 -1.55 -15.36
CA GLY A 35 15.29 -1.07 -14.43
C GLY A 35 14.71 -0.13 -13.36
N PRO A 36 15.54 0.45 -12.46
CA PRO A 36 15.09 1.48 -11.53
C PRO A 36 14.65 2.76 -12.25
N PRO A 37 13.89 3.66 -11.60
CA PRO A 37 13.55 4.98 -12.12
C PRO A 37 14.79 5.77 -12.56
N ASP A 38 14.60 6.69 -13.52
CA ASP A 38 15.68 7.56 -13.99
C ASP A 38 16.12 8.57 -12.92
N ASN A 39 17.32 9.13 -13.10
CA ASN A 39 17.91 10.06 -12.12
C ASN A 39 17.08 11.34 -11.94
N ALA A 40 16.37 11.79 -12.99
CA ALA A 40 15.53 12.98 -12.94
C ALA A 40 14.30 12.78 -12.04
N THR A 41 13.67 11.60 -12.10
CA THR A 41 12.55 11.24 -11.24
C THR A 41 13.01 11.05 -9.78
N ALA A 42 14.18 10.46 -9.56
CA ALA A 42 14.78 10.32 -8.24
C ALA A 42 15.08 11.67 -7.56
N LEU A 43 15.55 12.67 -8.32
CA LEU A 43 15.73 14.05 -7.84
C LEU A 43 14.40 14.73 -7.45
N GLY A 44 13.30 14.34 -8.08
CA GLY A 44 11.95 14.83 -7.78
C GLY A 44 11.46 14.51 -6.36
N GLU A 45 12.02 13.49 -5.69
CA GLU A 45 11.70 13.14 -4.30
C GLU A 45 11.99 14.29 -3.32
N LEU A 46 12.96 15.16 -3.62
CA LEU A 46 13.31 16.34 -2.81
C LEU A 46 12.22 17.43 -2.83
N GLY A 47 11.34 17.44 -3.84
CA GLY A 47 10.21 18.38 -3.97
C GLY A 47 9.03 18.10 -3.03
N SER A 48 9.12 17.09 -2.17
CA SER A 48 8.03 16.61 -1.32
C SER A 48 7.57 17.61 -0.23
N LEU A 49 8.24 18.75 -0.08
CA LEU A 49 7.86 19.84 0.84
C LEU A 49 6.46 20.42 0.55
N LEU A 50 5.98 20.35 -0.70
CA LEU A 50 4.63 20.79 -1.06
C LEU A 50 3.52 19.81 -0.65
N GLY A 51 3.87 18.60 -0.18
CA GLY A 51 2.90 17.58 0.25
C GLY A 51 2.01 18.05 1.40
N GLY A 52 2.58 18.76 2.38
CA GLY A 52 1.83 19.32 3.50
C GLY A 52 0.77 20.35 3.09
N VAL A 53 1.12 21.23 2.14
CA VAL A 53 0.18 22.25 1.62
C VAL A 53 -0.98 21.59 0.88
N ARG A 54 -0.71 20.58 0.04
CA ARG A 54 -1.76 19.80 -0.63
C ARG A 54 -2.65 19.08 0.37
N LEU A 55 -2.08 18.51 1.44
CA LEU A 55 -2.82 17.81 2.47
C LEU A 55 -3.79 18.75 3.20
N VAL A 56 -3.33 19.94 3.60
CA VAL A 56 -4.16 20.97 4.24
C VAL A 56 -5.31 21.40 3.32
N GLY A 57 -5.03 21.69 2.05
CA GLY A 57 -6.05 22.06 1.07
C GLY A 57 -7.07 20.96 0.78
N ALA A 58 -6.73 19.70 1.05
CA ALA A 58 -7.61 18.55 0.85
C ALA A 58 -8.40 18.15 2.12
N LEU A 59 -8.23 18.85 3.25
CA LEU A 59 -8.91 18.53 4.52
C LEU A 59 -10.44 18.43 4.38
N PRO A 60 -11.15 19.34 3.67
CA PRO A 60 -12.60 19.20 3.49
C PRO A 60 -12.98 17.86 2.85
N ARG A 61 -12.26 17.43 1.80
CA ARG A 61 -12.47 16.14 1.12
C ARG A 61 -12.14 14.95 2.01
N LEU A 62 -11.04 15.02 2.75
CA LEU A 62 -10.66 13.96 3.67
C LEU A 62 -11.69 13.82 4.81
N SER A 63 -12.23 14.94 5.30
CA SER A 63 -13.25 14.94 6.36
C SER A 63 -14.60 14.36 5.92
N SER A 64 -14.90 14.39 4.61
CA SER A 64 -16.13 13.82 4.04
C SER A 64 -15.97 12.35 3.61
N ALA A 65 -14.83 11.72 3.89
CA ALA A 65 -14.65 10.30 3.61
C ALA A 65 -15.63 9.45 4.44
N PRO A 66 -16.03 8.27 3.94
CA PRO A 66 -16.93 7.39 4.67
C PRO A 66 -16.38 7.03 6.06
N ARG A 67 -17.28 6.89 7.04
CA ARG A 67 -16.90 6.48 8.39
C ARG A 67 -16.55 4.99 8.42
N GLY A 68 -15.56 4.67 9.25
CA GLY A 68 -15.18 3.31 9.56
C GLY A 68 -16.21 2.61 10.44
N ASP A 69 -16.23 1.29 10.35
CA ASP A 69 -17.06 0.39 11.14
C ASP A 69 -16.32 -0.12 12.40
N GLY A 70 -15.30 0.60 12.87
CA GLY A 70 -14.49 0.23 14.04
C GLY A 70 -13.45 -0.86 13.80
N HIS A 71 -13.33 -1.46 12.60
CA HIS A 71 -12.38 -2.56 12.40
C HIS A 71 -10.91 -2.13 12.53
N LEU A 72 -10.08 -3.10 12.87
CA LEU A 72 -8.63 -2.95 13.01
C LEU A 72 -7.96 -2.68 11.67
N VAL A 73 -7.08 -1.69 11.65
CA VAL A 73 -6.21 -1.37 10.50
C VAL A 73 -4.76 -1.34 10.99
N VAL A 74 -3.89 -2.18 10.41
CA VAL A 74 -2.47 -2.22 10.74
C VAL A 74 -1.66 -1.54 9.64
N ASP A 75 -0.96 -0.48 10.00
CA ASP A 75 -0.07 0.30 9.15
C ASP A 75 1.39 -0.22 9.24
N VAL A 76 1.98 -0.55 8.09
CA VAL A 76 3.27 -1.23 7.95
C VAL A 76 4.27 -0.35 7.20
N PRO A 77 5.35 0.12 7.86
CA PRO A 77 6.29 1.07 7.27
C PRO A 77 7.25 0.45 6.24
N GLY A 78 7.75 1.30 5.33
CA GLY A 78 8.80 0.96 4.37
C GLY A 78 10.19 0.82 5.00
N TRP A 79 11.16 0.33 4.23
CA TRP A 79 12.53 0.11 4.72
C TRP A 79 13.15 1.40 5.29
N ARG A 80 13.75 1.29 6.49
CA ARG A 80 14.33 2.38 7.29
C ARG A 80 13.35 3.48 7.72
N ALA A 81 12.08 3.38 7.39
CA ALA A 81 11.09 4.30 7.89
C ALA A 81 10.75 3.96 9.36
N PRO A 82 10.77 4.94 10.27
CA PRO A 82 10.25 4.74 11.62
C PRO A 82 8.73 4.55 11.57
N GLU A 83 8.16 3.75 12.45
CA GLU A 83 6.71 3.59 12.61
C GLU A 83 5.96 4.92 12.82
N ALA A 84 6.64 5.92 13.39
CA ALA A 84 6.10 7.27 13.54
C ALA A 84 5.76 7.95 12.21
N SER A 85 6.40 7.56 11.10
CA SER A 85 6.13 8.12 9.76
C SER A 85 4.68 7.92 9.30
N GLY A 86 4.03 6.82 9.72
CA GLY A 86 2.62 6.55 9.44
C GLY A 86 1.64 7.16 10.45
N ALA A 87 2.12 7.84 11.51
CA ALA A 87 1.25 8.42 12.53
C ALA A 87 0.19 9.41 11.99
N PRO A 88 0.49 10.27 10.99
CA PRO A 88 -0.52 11.14 10.39
C PRO A 88 -1.67 10.35 9.73
N LEU A 89 -1.35 9.31 8.94
CA LEU A 89 -2.34 8.45 8.31
C LEU A 89 -3.19 7.73 9.38
N ARG A 90 -2.55 7.15 10.41
CA ARG A 90 -3.28 6.51 11.52
C ARG A 90 -4.19 7.50 12.25
N GLY A 91 -3.74 8.73 12.48
CA GLY A 91 -4.55 9.78 13.07
C GLY A 91 -5.77 10.16 12.23
N TYR A 92 -5.61 10.23 10.90
CA TYR A 92 -6.71 10.41 9.97
C TYR A 92 -7.71 9.24 10.02
N LEU A 93 -7.24 7.99 9.96
CA LEU A 93 -8.10 6.80 10.01
C LEU A 93 -8.85 6.69 11.35
N ARG A 94 -8.22 7.02 12.48
CA ARG A 94 -8.92 7.09 13.78
C ARG A 94 -10.03 8.14 13.80
N ARG A 95 -9.82 9.30 13.18
CA ARG A 95 -10.88 10.31 13.03
C ARG A 95 -12.05 9.83 12.18
N LEU A 96 -11.81 8.92 11.23
CA LEU A 96 -12.88 8.27 10.47
C LEU A 96 -13.60 7.17 11.25
N GLY A 97 -13.06 6.71 12.39
CA GLY A 97 -13.69 5.66 13.22
C GLY A 97 -13.07 4.27 13.06
N TYR A 98 -11.83 4.16 12.57
CA TYR A 98 -11.09 2.88 12.55
C TYR A 98 -10.20 2.71 13.80
N ASP A 99 -9.99 1.47 14.23
CA ASP A 99 -8.90 1.12 15.16
C ASP A 99 -7.59 1.02 14.38
N ALA A 100 -7.00 2.17 14.03
CA ALA A 100 -5.74 2.19 13.30
C ALA A 100 -4.54 2.05 14.26
N ARG A 101 -3.71 1.04 14.05
CA ARG A 101 -2.49 0.75 14.83
C ARG A 101 -1.28 0.68 13.90
N GLY A 102 -0.10 0.97 14.43
CA GLY A 102 1.12 0.67 13.69
C GLY A 102 1.50 -0.80 13.89
N TRP A 103 2.47 -1.27 13.11
CA TRP A 103 2.93 -2.66 13.17
C TRP A 103 3.58 -3.09 14.50
N GLY A 104 3.97 -2.15 15.38
CA GLY A 104 4.47 -2.44 16.73
C GLY A 104 5.94 -2.85 16.84
N PHE A 105 6.73 -2.74 15.76
CA PHE A 105 8.15 -3.14 15.75
C PHE A 105 9.12 -1.98 15.57
N GLY A 106 8.66 -0.73 15.67
CA GLY A 106 9.51 0.44 15.52
C GLY A 106 9.95 0.66 14.07
N THR A 107 11.27 0.79 13.83
CA THR A 107 11.79 1.05 12.48
C THR A 107 11.94 -0.23 11.68
N ASN A 108 11.52 -0.22 10.42
CA ASN A 108 11.70 -1.38 9.54
C ASN A 108 13.18 -1.56 9.16
N THR A 109 13.79 -2.64 9.64
CA THR A 109 15.23 -2.90 9.43
C THR A 109 15.53 -3.58 8.10
N GLY A 110 14.52 -3.98 7.32
CA GLY A 110 14.70 -4.63 6.03
C GLY A 110 14.98 -6.13 6.11
N ASP A 111 14.31 -6.83 7.01
CA ASP A 111 14.32 -8.30 7.05
C ASP A 111 12.89 -8.84 6.83
N PRO A 112 12.40 -8.86 5.57
CA PRO A 112 11.01 -9.20 5.29
C PRO A 112 10.62 -10.59 5.75
N ARG A 113 11.55 -11.55 5.82
CA ARG A 113 11.23 -12.92 6.23
C ARG A 113 10.82 -12.94 7.69
N ARG A 114 11.71 -12.41 8.54
CA ARG A 114 11.46 -12.24 9.97
C ARG A 114 10.23 -11.36 10.21
N ASP A 115 10.11 -10.27 9.47
CA ASP A 115 9.04 -9.30 9.70
C ASP A 115 7.67 -9.81 9.21
N VAL A 116 7.60 -10.72 8.23
CA VAL A 116 6.37 -11.46 7.90
C VAL A 116 5.99 -12.38 9.06
N ASP A 117 6.91 -13.18 9.59
CA ASP A 117 6.62 -14.09 10.71
C ASP A 117 6.11 -13.30 11.94
N ARG A 118 6.82 -12.23 12.31
CA ARG A 118 6.42 -11.38 13.44
C ARG A 118 5.09 -10.67 13.21
N LEU A 119 4.86 -10.16 12.00
CA LEU A 119 3.61 -9.46 11.70
C LEU A 119 2.42 -10.45 11.63
N SER A 120 2.64 -11.67 11.14
CA SER A 120 1.66 -12.76 11.21
C SER A 120 1.21 -12.99 12.66
N ASP A 121 2.15 -13.25 13.57
CA ASP A 121 1.84 -13.51 14.99
C ASP A 121 1.07 -12.34 15.61
N ARG A 122 1.52 -11.11 15.34
CA ARG A 122 0.88 -9.90 15.87
C ARG A 122 -0.52 -9.68 15.31
N VAL A 123 -0.73 -9.92 14.02
CA VAL A 123 -2.06 -9.77 13.41
C VAL A 123 -3.02 -10.80 13.97
N LEU A 124 -2.58 -12.06 14.13
CA LEU A 124 -3.42 -13.11 14.73
C LEU A 124 -3.84 -12.77 16.15
N GLU A 125 -2.90 -12.34 17.01
CA GLU A 125 -3.19 -11.89 18.38
C GLU A 125 -4.21 -10.73 18.41
N LEU A 126 -4.03 -9.74 17.54
CA LEU A 126 -4.91 -8.59 17.46
C LEU A 126 -6.31 -8.94 16.92
N VAL A 127 -6.38 -9.83 15.95
CA VAL A 127 -7.64 -10.29 15.34
C VAL A 127 -8.42 -11.15 16.31
N GLU A 128 -7.75 -12.02 17.07
CA GLU A 128 -8.35 -12.80 18.16
C GLU A 128 -8.99 -11.86 19.20
N ALA A 129 -8.26 -10.85 19.66
CA ALA A 129 -8.77 -9.87 20.61
C ALA A 129 -9.92 -9.00 20.05
N ALA A 130 -9.88 -8.68 18.76
CA ALA A 130 -10.90 -7.86 18.10
C ALA A 130 -12.14 -8.65 17.67
N GLY A 131 -12.06 -9.98 17.59
CA GLY A 131 -13.12 -10.86 17.08
C GLY A 131 -13.43 -10.67 15.60
N ARG A 132 -12.56 -10.00 14.83
CA ARG A 132 -12.78 -9.73 13.41
C ARG A 132 -11.48 -9.49 12.64
N PRO A 133 -11.42 -9.80 11.32
CA PRO A 133 -10.21 -9.64 10.51
C PRO A 133 -9.70 -8.20 10.42
N ALA A 134 -8.39 -8.04 10.29
CA ALA A 134 -7.70 -6.75 10.17
C ALA A 134 -7.54 -6.33 8.69
N SER A 135 -7.56 -5.03 8.41
CA SER A 135 -7.05 -4.51 7.13
C SER A 135 -5.57 -4.17 7.28
N LEU A 136 -4.77 -4.49 6.27
CA LEU A 136 -3.34 -4.15 6.25
C LEU A 136 -3.07 -3.02 5.25
N VAL A 137 -2.34 -2.00 5.68
CA VAL A 137 -1.93 -0.86 4.85
C VAL A 137 -0.41 -0.80 4.84
N GLY A 138 0.21 -1.08 3.69
CA GLY A 138 1.67 -1.20 3.60
C GLY A 138 2.30 -0.23 2.61
N TRP A 139 3.33 0.48 3.06
CA TRP A 139 4.15 1.34 2.21
C TRP A 139 5.42 0.63 1.77
N SER A 140 5.76 0.68 0.48
CA SER A 140 7.06 0.21 0.01
C SER A 140 7.32 -1.23 0.47
N LEU A 141 8.45 -1.52 1.13
CA LEU A 141 8.75 -2.83 1.70
C LEU A 141 7.68 -3.34 2.68
N GLY A 142 7.02 -2.45 3.42
CA GLY A 142 5.91 -2.82 4.32
C GLY A 142 4.72 -3.41 3.58
N GLY A 143 4.48 -3.00 2.33
CA GLY A 143 3.47 -3.62 1.48
C GLY A 143 3.84 -5.03 1.02
N VAL A 144 5.13 -5.33 0.83
CA VAL A 144 5.57 -6.70 0.54
C VAL A 144 5.27 -7.60 1.75
N ILE A 145 5.59 -7.13 2.96
CA ILE A 145 5.31 -7.85 4.21
C ILE A 145 3.79 -8.07 4.38
N ALA A 146 2.98 -7.02 4.21
CA ALA A 146 1.52 -7.09 4.36
C ALA A 146 0.87 -8.08 3.37
N ARG A 147 1.31 -8.08 2.12
CA ARG A 147 0.84 -9.02 1.09
C ARG A 147 1.11 -10.48 1.47
N GLU A 148 2.27 -10.74 2.05
CA GLU A 148 2.69 -12.09 2.42
C GLU A 148 2.01 -12.58 3.70
N VAL A 149 1.73 -11.69 4.66
CA VAL A 149 0.84 -12.02 5.80
C VAL A 149 -0.55 -12.39 5.30
N ALA A 150 -1.13 -11.62 4.39
CA ALA A 150 -2.46 -11.92 3.82
C ALA A 150 -2.50 -13.22 3.02
N ARG A 151 -1.39 -13.60 2.39
CA ARG A 151 -1.24 -14.89 1.71
C ARG A 151 -1.22 -16.07 2.68
N ARG A 152 -0.61 -15.91 3.86
CA ARG A 152 -0.50 -16.96 4.89
C ARG A 152 -1.74 -17.07 5.77
N HIS A 153 -2.41 -15.95 6.03
CA HIS A 153 -3.55 -15.85 6.97
C HIS A 153 -4.73 -15.10 6.34
N PRO A 154 -5.28 -15.59 5.23
CA PRO A 154 -6.37 -14.89 4.53
C PRO A 154 -7.63 -14.73 5.39
N GLU A 155 -7.88 -15.64 6.32
CA GLU A 155 -8.97 -15.58 7.30
C GLU A 155 -8.80 -14.43 8.32
N ALA A 156 -7.55 -14.05 8.63
CA ALA A 156 -7.25 -12.97 9.57
C ALA A 156 -7.16 -11.60 8.89
N VAL A 157 -7.15 -11.55 7.55
CA VAL A 157 -6.97 -10.31 6.79
C VAL A 157 -8.21 -9.97 5.96
N ARG A 158 -8.85 -8.86 6.29
CA ARG A 158 -10.00 -8.32 5.56
C ARG A 158 -9.66 -7.86 4.14
N ARG A 159 -8.50 -7.19 4.00
CA ARG A 159 -7.97 -6.64 2.74
C ARG A 159 -6.54 -6.13 2.90
N VAL A 160 -5.87 -5.95 1.78
CA VAL A 160 -4.55 -5.33 1.70
C VAL A 160 -4.60 -4.09 0.80
N ILE A 161 -4.01 -2.99 1.28
CA ILE A 161 -3.83 -1.76 0.51
C ILE A 161 -2.34 -1.43 0.50
N THR A 162 -1.74 -1.36 -0.68
CA THR A 162 -0.31 -1.04 -0.84
C THR A 162 -0.10 0.26 -1.58
N TYR A 163 1.00 0.95 -1.30
CA TYR A 163 1.45 2.11 -2.09
C TYR A 163 2.97 2.11 -2.26
N GLY A 164 3.43 2.31 -3.51
CA GLY A 164 4.86 2.31 -3.85
C GLY A 164 5.56 0.98 -3.56
N THR A 165 4.83 -0.15 -3.53
CA THR A 165 5.36 -1.45 -3.11
C THR A 165 5.93 -2.23 -4.29
N PRO A 166 7.22 -2.58 -4.30
CA PRO A 166 7.81 -3.41 -5.36
C PRO A 166 7.42 -4.88 -5.18
N VAL A 167 6.52 -5.38 -6.03
CA VAL A 167 6.00 -6.77 -5.98
C VAL A 167 6.61 -7.68 -7.05
N THR A 168 7.14 -7.13 -8.15
CA THR A 168 7.74 -7.91 -9.25
C THR A 168 9.25 -7.72 -9.33
N GLY A 169 10.00 -8.82 -9.43
CA GLY A 169 11.46 -8.82 -9.67
C GLY A 169 12.32 -8.30 -8.52
N GLY A 170 11.74 -8.15 -7.33
CA GLY A 170 12.46 -7.88 -6.09
C GLY A 170 13.18 -6.53 -6.05
N PRO A 171 14.23 -6.38 -5.21
CA PRO A 171 14.89 -5.10 -4.97
C PRO A 171 15.55 -4.49 -6.21
N ARG A 172 15.75 -5.25 -7.29
CA ARG A 172 16.48 -4.84 -8.50
C ARG A 172 15.80 -3.70 -9.28
N HIS A 173 14.50 -3.52 -9.08
CA HIS A 173 13.71 -2.44 -9.69
C HIS A 173 13.60 -1.20 -8.80
N THR A 174 14.50 -1.05 -7.82
CA THR A 174 14.53 0.09 -6.90
C THR A 174 15.88 0.82 -6.97
N THR A 175 15.88 2.15 -6.83
CA THR A 175 17.13 2.93 -6.75
C THR A 175 17.91 2.62 -5.47
N VAL A 176 17.21 2.17 -4.41
CA VAL A 176 17.79 1.79 -3.12
C VAL A 176 18.36 0.37 -3.09
N ALA A 177 18.28 -0.40 -4.19
CA ALA A 177 18.73 -1.79 -4.27
C ALA A 177 20.15 -1.98 -3.73
N ARG A 178 21.09 -1.11 -4.15
CA ARG A 178 22.51 -1.19 -3.74
C ARG A 178 22.72 -0.87 -2.26
N ALA A 179 21.92 0.01 -1.69
CA ALA A 179 22.00 0.35 -0.27
C ALA A 179 21.37 -0.76 0.59
N TYR A 180 20.21 -1.27 0.15
CA TYR A 180 19.55 -2.43 0.76
C TYR A 180 20.49 -3.65 0.77
N ASN A 181 21.08 -4.01 -0.37
CA ASN A 181 21.97 -5.17 -0.50
C ASN A 181 23.21 -5.11 0.40
N ARG A 182 23.67 -3.92 0.79
CA ARG A 182 24.83 -3.75 1.67
C ARG A 182 24.53 -4.05 3.13
N VAL A 183 23.29 -3.83 3.57
CA VAL A 183 22.89 -3.99 4.98
C VAL A 183 21.98 -5.19 5.21
N ALA A 184 21.37 -5.71 4.15
CA ALA A 184 20.51 -6.88 4.23
C ALA A 184 21.34 -8.11 4.58
N ARG A 185 20.86 -8.91 5.54
CA ARG A 185 21.56 -10.12 5.99
C ARG A 185 21.79 -11.09 4.81
N PRO A 186 22.87 -11.88 4.80
CA PRO A 186 23.07 -12.94 3.81
C PRO A 186 21.81 -13.81 3.70
N GLY A 187 21.19 -13.86 2.51
CA GLY A 187 19.92 -14.57 2.29
C GLY A 187 18.68 -13.68 2.16
N ALA A 188 18.67 -12.45 2.67
CA ALA A 188 17.58 -11.47 2.49
C ALA A 188 17.25 -11.20 1.01
N ARG A 189 18.27 -11.27 0.14
CA ARG A 189 18.13 -11.25 -1.33
C ARG A 189 17.30 -12.42 -1.85
N ARG A 190 17.59 -13.64 -1.41
CA ARG A 190 16.81 -14.85 -1.78
C ARG A 190 15.41 -14.83 -1.19
N VAL A 191 15.15 -14.02 -0.16
CA VAL A 191 13.81 -13.80 0.39
C VAL A 191 13.04 -12.85 -0.50
N ALA A 192 13.55 -11.66 -0.76
CA ALA A 192 12.87 -10.69 -1.61
C ALA A 192 12.70 -11.19 -3.06
N GLU A 193 13.59 -12.07 -3.54
CA GLU A 193 13.45 -12.80 -4.81
C GLU A 193 12.47 -14.01 -4.73
N ARG A 194 12.14 -14.54 -3.54
CA ARG A 194 11.12 -15.60 -3.32
C ARG A 194 9.76 -15.09 -2.85
N LEU A 195 9.68 -13.82 -2.44
CA LEU A 195 8.43 -13.08 -2.24
C LEU A 195 7.89 -12.54 -3.57
N ASP A 196 8.40 -13.04 -4.71
CA ASP A 196 7.79 -12.95 -6.04
C ASP A 196 6.85 -14.17 -6.20
N PRO A 197 5.59 -14.07 -5.76
CA PRO A 197 4.75 -15.23 -5.56
C PRO A 197 3.83 -15.31 -6.77
N THR A 198 4.09 -16.28 -7.64
CA THR A 198 3.16 -16.67 -8.69
C THR A 198 1.77 -17.03 -8.15
N ALA A 199 1.66 -17.27 -6.84
CA ALA A 199 0.41 -17.46 -6.15
C ALA A 199 -0.42 -16.15 -6.08
N PRO A 200 -1.73 -16.19 -6.37
CA PRO A 200 -2.66 -15.09 -6.12
C PRO A 200 -2.80 -14.77 -4.62
N ILE A 201 -3.12 -13.51 -4.28
CA ILE A 201 -3.53 -13.13 -2.92
C ILE A 201 -5.06 -13.28 -2.82
N PRO A 202 -5.60 -14.13 -1.92
CA PRO A 202 -7.02 -14.50 -1.91
C PRO A 202 -7.91 -13.51 -1.13
N VAL A 203 -7.45 -12.28 -0.93
CA VAL A 203 -8.21 -11.21 -0.26
C VAL A 203 -8.22 -9.95 -1.12
N PRO A 204 -9.21 -9.05 -0.99
CA PRO A 204 -9.27 -7.82 -1.78
C PRO A 204 -7.96 -7.02 -1.67
N LEU A 205 -7.40 -6.70 -2.84
CA LEU A 205 -6.07 -6.12 -2.96
C LEU A 205 -6.14 -4.82 -3.73
N THR A 206 -5.67 -3.74 -3.10
CA THR A 206 -5.56 -2.42 -3.73
C THR A 206 -4.10 -2.05 -3.87
N ILE A 207 -3.69 -1.66 -5.07
CA ILE A 207 -2.30 -1.33 -5.39
C ILE A 207 -2.23 0.10 -5.90
N MET A 208 -1.65 0.97 -5.11
CA MET A 208 -1.36 2.34 -5.54
C MET A 208 0.07 2.44 -6.07
N PHE A 209 0.21 2.96 -7.29
CA PHE A 209 1.51 3.22 -7.92
C PHE A 209 1.56 4.63 -8.48
N SER A 210 2.75 5.14 -8.77
CA SER A 210 2.91 6.45 -9.39
C SER A 210 4.04 6.43 -10.40
N ARG A 211 3.81 6.98 -11.58
CA ARG A 211 4.87 7.22 -12.57
C ARG A 211 5.91 8.24 -12.12
N ARG A 212 5.62 8.99 -11.04
CA ARG A 212 6.54 9.94 -10.40
C ARG A 212 7.32 9.34 -9.23
N ASP A 213 7.16 8.04 -8.99
CA ASP A 213 7.94 7.33 -7.98
C ASP A 213 9.41 7.27 -8.44
N GLY A 214 10.30 7.96 -7.72
CA GLY A 214 11.73 8.01 -8.01
C GLY A 214 12.54 6.92 -7.31
N ILE A 215 11.89 6.08 -6.50
CA ILE A 215 12.56 5.03 -5.72
C ILE A 215 12.26 3.64 -6.27
N VAL A 216 11.01 3.38 -6.64
CA VAL A 216 10.51 2.12 -7.16
C VAL A 216 10.00 2.33 -8.58
N ALA A 217 10.48 1.53 -9.52
CA ALA A 217 9.92 1.53 -10.87
C ALA A 217 8.45 1.15 -10.79
N TRP A 218 7.56 2.04 -11.19
CA TRP A 218 6.11 1.87 -10.97
C TRP A 218 5.55 0.58 -11.58
N GLN A 219 6.16 0.06 -12.66
CA GLN A 219 5.81 -1.23 -13.26
C GLN A 219 6.05 -2.39 -12.29
N ALA A 220 7.08 -2.30 -11.45
CA ALA A 220 7.38 -3.30 -10.43
C ALA A 220 6.33 -3.31 -9.31
N CYS A 221 5.46 -2.30 -9.21
CA CYS A 221 4.34 -2.30 -8.27
C CYS A 221 3.13 -3.08 -8.78
N LEU A 222 3.06 -3.39 -10.08
CA LEU A 222 1.90 -4.02 -10.67
C LEU A 222 1.83 -5.50 -10.29
N ASP A 223 0.69 -5.89 -9.73
CA ASP A 223 0.34 -7.29 -9.57
C ASP A 223 -0.33 -7.81 -10.86
N HIS A 224 0.23 -8.88 -11.42
CA HIS A 224 -0.28 -9.57 -12.60
C HIS A 224 -0.80 -10.98 -12.30
N THR A 225 -0.76 -11.42 -11.03
CA THR A 225 -1.06 -12.79 -10.61
C THR A 225 -2.39 -12.89 -9.86
N SER A 226 -2.77 -11.84 -9.13
CA SER A 226 -4.01 -11.78 -8.34
C SER A 226 -5.16 -11.26 -9.22
N PRO A 227 -6.21 -12.07 -9.48
CA PRO A 227 -7.28 -11.70 -10.41
C PRO A 227 -8.08 -10.47 -9.97
N ASP A 228 -8.26 -10.28 -8.66
CA ASP A 228 -9.03 -9.20 -8.05
C ASP A 228 -8.16 -8.01 -7.63
N ALA A 229 -6.92 -7.90 -8.12
CA ALA A 229 -6.05 -6.77 -7.83
C ALA A 229 -6.57 -5.49 -8.50
N GLU A 230 -6.91 -4.48 -7.69
CA GLU A 230 -7.30 -3.17 -8.19
C GLU A 230 -6.12 -2.21 -8.18
N HIS A 231 -5.66 -1.78 -9.37
CA HIS A 231 -4.55 -0.84 -9.50
C HIS A 231 -5.04 0.60 -9.65
N VAL A 232 -4.44 1.49 -8.85
CA VAL A 232 -4.76 2.91 -8.80
C VAL A 232 -3.49 3.72 -9.03
N GLU A 233 -3.44 4.48 -10.11
CA GLU A 233 -2.36 5.41 -10.33
C GLU A 233 -2.61 6.70 -9.54
N VAL A 234 -1.67 7.08 -8.68
CA VAL A 234 -1.61 8.38 -7.99
C VAL A 234 -0.50 9.23 -8.60
N SER A 235 -0.56 10.55 -8.40
CA SER A 235 0.44 11.49 -8.92
C SER A 235 1.34 12.01 -7.80
N SER A 236 2.12 11.12 -7.18
CA SER A 236 2.98 11.41 -6.02
C SER A 236 4.40 10.86 -6.19
N THR A 237 5.37 11.47 -5.51
CA THR A 237 6.69 10.88 -5.27
C THR A 237 6.59 9.73 -4.25
N HIS A 238 7.59 8.86 -4.18
CA HIS A 238 7.63 7.70 -3.30
C HIS A 238 7.48 8.09 -1.82
N ILE A 239 8.27 9.08 -1.38
CA ILE A 239 8.23 9.58 -0.01
C ILE A 239 6.97 10.41 0.20
N GLY A 240 6.57 11.19 -0.80
CA GLY A 240 5.37 12.02 -0.75
C GLY A 240 4.08 11.22 -0.57
N MET A 241 4.03 9.96 -1.02
CA MET A 241 2.82 9.12 -0.91
C MET A 241 2.33 8.97 0.53
N GLY A 242 3.24 8.96 1.53
CA GLY A 242 2.86 8.83 2.93
C GLY A 242 1.97 9.97 3.45
N ILE A 243 2.02 11.13 2.80
CA ILE A 243 1.22 12.32 3.14
C ILE A 243 0.37 12.83 1.97
N ASP A 244 0.27 12.08 0.86
CA ASP A 244 -0.52 12.52 -0.29
C ASP A 244 -2.02 12.33 0.00
N PRO A 245 -2.84 13.40 -0.10
CA PRO A 245 -4.27 13.30 0.19
C PRO A 245 -5.03 12.41 -0.79
N ASP A 246 -4.53 12.17 -2.01
CA ASP A 246 -5.15 11.22 -2.94
C ASP A 246 -4.89 9.78 -2.50
N VAL A 247 -3.71 9.47 -1.93
CA VAL A 247 -3.42 8.17 -1.31
C VAL A 247 -4.36 7.95 -0.12
N TRP A 248 -4.49 8.93 0.78
CA TRP A 248 -5.37 8.82 1.94
C TRP A 248 -6.84 8.68 1.57
N THR A 249 -7.26 9.33 0.48
CA THR A 249 -8.62 9.20 -0.06
C THR A 249 -8.90 7.80 -0.55
N VAL A 250 -7.96 7.19 -1.30
CA VAL A 250 -8.09 5.80 -1.78
C VAL A 250 -8.09 4.85 -0.59
N VAL A 251 -7.19 5.03 0.39
CA VAL A 251 -7.17 4.18 1.60
C VAL A 251 -8.52 4.21 2.30
N ALA A 252 -9.07 5.39 2.59
CA ALA A 252 -10.37 5.51 3.25
C ALA A 252 -11.52 4.91 2.43
N ASP A 253 -11.56 5.15 1.12
CA ASP A 253 -12.55 4.56 0.21
C ASP A 253 -12.57 3.03 0.31
N ARG A 254 -11.38 2.41 0.20
CA ARG A 254 -11.27 0.96 0.21
C ARG A 254 -11.55 0.37 1.56
N LEU A 255 -11.10 1.00 2.64
CA LEU A 255 -11.41 0.56 4.00
C LEU A 255 -12.91 0.60 4.30
N ALA A 256 -13.68 1.50 3.68
CA ALA A 256 -15.13 1.60 3.87
C ALA A 256 -15.93 0.47 3.20
N ARG A 257 -15.35 -0.23 2.21
CA ARG A 257 -16.05 -1.35 1.55
C ARG A 257 -16.28 -2.50 2.53
N GLY A 258 -17.40 -3.21 2.42
CA GLY A 258 -17.68 -4.42 3.21
C GLY A 258 -16.61 -5.51 3.03
N PRO A 259 -16.50 -6.49 3.93
CA PRO A 259 -15.74 -7.71 3.66
C PRO A 259 -16.29 -8.38 2.39
N ARG A 260 -15.44 -9.10 1.65
CA ARG A 260 -15.92 -9.89 0.51
C ARG A 260 -16.87 -10.98 1.03
N ALA A 261 -18.05 -11.11 0.43
CA ALA A 261 -18.90 -12.27 0.72
C ALA A 261 -18.17 -13.54 0.26
N VAL A 262 -18.33 -14.63 1.02
CA VAL A 262 -17.67 -15.92 0.73
C VAL A 262 -18.10 -16.48 -0.64
N ASP A 263 -19.29 -16.10 -1.12
CA ASP A 263 -19.90 -16.60 -2.35
C ASP A 263 -19.42 -15.93 -3.65
N ASP A 264 -18.64 -14.84 -3.57
CA ASP A 264 -18.09 -14.16 -4.76
C ASP A 264 -16.77 -14.78 -5.24
N ALA A 265 -16.37 -15.96 -4.75
CA ALA A 265 -15.18 -16.65 -5.25
C ALA A 265 -15.44 -17.09 -6.70
N PRO A 266 -14.56 -16.77 -7.67
CA PRO A 266 -14.73 -17.27 -9.02
C PRO A 266 -14.76 -18.80 -8.93
N SER A 267 -15.88 -19.39 -9.38
CA SER A 267 -16.00 -20.81 -9.60
C SER A 267 -14.81 -21.28 -10.43
N ALA A 268 -14.03 -22.22 -9.89
CA ALA A 268 -12.87 -22.82 -10.52
C ALA A 268 -13.19 -23.43 -11.88
#